data_AF-A0A1Y3XK10-F1
#
_entry.id   AF-A0A1Y3XK10-F1
#
_cell.length_a   1.000
_cell.length_b   1.000
_cell.length_c   1.000
_cell.angle_alpha   90.00
_cell.angle_beta   90.00
_cell.angle_gamma   90.00
#
_symmetry.space_group_name_H-M   'P 1'
#
loop_
_entity.id
_entity.type
_entity.pdbx_description
1 polymer ?
#
loop_
_entity_poly.entity_id
_entity_poly.type
_entity_poly.pdbx_seq_one_letter_code
_entity_poly.pdbx_strand_id
1 'polypeptide(L)'
;MQYLNKYGMGGLLAKLHASNKIYYIKEGATLTSSSFDPNTQTITWSSRTGVLTNNAFELSPTTVLNHEIDHAVQFDQNRQQQIKDANMQDENYGNKEERRVITGSEQETAKKMGEIGKTEVTRTDHAGTLYETVGPTTTEWKDPIIINPEEKDKQ
;
A
#
# COMPACT_ATOMS: atom_id res chain seq x y z
N MET A 1 0.21 -10.02 10.41
CA MET A 1 1.49 -10.79 10.35
C MET A 1 1.34 -12.14 9.65
N GLN A 2 0.42 -13.01 10.07
CA GLN A 2 0.28 -14.36 9.49
C GLN A 2 -0.03 -14.33 7.98
N TYR A 3 -0.84 -13.36 7.52
CA TYR A 3 -1.20 -13.27 6.10
C TYR A 3 -0.01 -12.92 5.19
N LEU A 4 0.77 -11.88 5.50
CA LEU A 4 2.00 -11.56 4.75
C LEU A 4 2.99 -12.73 4.77
N ASN A 5 3.15 -13.42 5.91
CA ASN A 5 4.02 -14.60 6.00
C ASN A 5 3.60 -15.74 5.06
N LYS A 6 2.29 -15.97 4.90
CA LYS A 6 1.74 -16.99 3.98
C LYS A 6 2.24 -16.80 2.54
N TYR A 7 2.45 -15.57 2.11
CA TYR A 7 2.92 -15.23 0.76
C TYR A 7 4.42 -14.88 0.70
N GLY A 8 5.16 -15.08 1.80
CA GLY A 8 6.59 -14.78 1.88
C GLY A 8 6.91 -13.28 1.98
N MET A 9 5.93 -12.43 2.27
CA MET A 9 6.08 -10.97 2.33
C MET A 9 6.26 -10.40 3.74
N GLY A 10 6.38 -11.26 4.75
CA GLY A 10 6.59 -10.82 6.13
C GLY A 10 8.00 -10.32 6.47
N GLY A 11 8.93 -10.35 5.52
CA GLY A 11 10.34 -10.01 5.76
C GLY A 11 10.55 -8.57 6.26
N LEU A 12 9.78 -7.60 5.76
CA LEU A 12 9.88 -6.21 6.20
C LEU A 12 9.45 -6.05 7.66
N LEU A 13 8.34 -6.70 8.04
CA LEU A 13 7.86 -6.67 9.42
C LEU A 13 8.81 -7.41 10.37
N ALA A 14 9.45 -8.49 9.91
CA ALA A 14 10.49 -9.17 10.67
C ALA A 14 11.72 -8.27 10.90
N LYS A 15 12.10 -7.42 9.94
CA LYS A 15 13.17 -6.43 10.12
C LYS A 15 12.83 -5.41 11.22
N LEU A 16 11.61 -4.87 11.22
CA LEU A 16 11.18 -3.96 12.30
C LEU A 16 11.12 -4.65 13.65
N HIS A 17 10.61 -5.88 13.70
CA HIS A 17 10.55 -6.66 14.94
C HIS A 17 11.95 -6.96 15.51
N ALA A 18 12.96 -7.13 14.66
CA ALA A 18 14.34 -7.32 15.07
C ALA A 18 15.08 -6.01 15.41
N SER A 19 14.46 -4.85 15.18
CA SER A 19 15.05 -3.55 15.51
C SER A 19 15.17 -3.37 17.03
N ASN A 20 16.15 -2.57 17.45
CA ASN A 20 16.27 -2.14 18.84
C ASN A 20 15.36 -0.94 19.16
N LYS A 21 14.61 -0.42 18.18
CA LYS A 21 13.61 0.64 18.34
C LYS A 21 12.19 0.06 18.41
N ILE A 22 11.29 0.84 18.99
CA ILE A 22 9.87 0.47 19.07
C ILE A 22 9.13 1.21 17.95
N TYR A 23 8.49 0.44 17.08
CA TYR A 23 7.57 0.92 16.06
C TYR A 23 6.13 0.56 16.45
N TYR A 24 5.21 1.49 16.26
CA TYR A 24 3.80 1.32 16.57
C TYR A 24 3.00 1.11 15.29
N ILE A 25 1.97 0.26 15.37
CA ILE A 25 0.91 0.21 14.37
C ILE A 25 -0.38 0.55 15.09
N LYS A 26 -1.07 1.59 14.63
CA LYS A 26 -2.39 1.98 15.13
C LYS A 26 -3.41 1.91 14.01
N GLU A 27 -4.65 1.62 14.39
CA GLU A 27 -5.77 1.63 13.46
C GLU A 27 -6.09 3.05 13.01
N GLY A 28 -6.20 3.24 11.70
CA GLY A 28 -6.69 4.46 11.07
C GLY A 28 -8.20 4.39 10.82
N ALA A 29 -8.82 5.54 10.55
CA ALA A 29 -10.20 5.57 10.11
C ALA A 29 -10.35 4.88 8.74
N THR A 30 -11.53 4.37 8.44
CA THR A 30 -11.82 3.81 7.10
C THR A 30 -11.95 4.93 6.08
N LEU A 31 -11.59 4.66 4.82
CA LEU A 31 -11.50 5.63 3.72
C LEU A 31 -10.52 6.78 3.99
N THR A 32 -9.46 6.50 4.76
CA THR A 32 -8.31 7.39 4.91
C THR A 32 -7.04 6.66 4.49
N SER A 33 -6.09 7.38 3.89
CA SER A 33 -4.78 6.81 3.53
C SER A 33 -4.06 6.27 4.77
N SER A 34 -3.41 5.12 4.60
CA SER A 34 -2.42 4.68 5.58
C SER A 34 -1.18 5.57 5.47
N SER A 35 -0.37 5.61 6.52
CA SER A 35 0.85 6.42 6.54
C SER A 35 1.85 5.95 7.59
N PHE A 36 3.13 6.17 7.33
CA PHE A 36 4.19 6.13 8.33
C PHE A 36 4.63 7.54 8.76
N ASP A 37 4.60 7.80 10.07
CA ASP A 37 5.14 9.03 10.66
C ASP A 37 6.52 8.77 11.30
N PRO A 38 7.62 9.33 10.75
CA PRO A 38 8.97 9.14 11.28
C PRO A 38 9.21 9.85 12.62
N ASN A 39 8.42 10.85 13.00
CA ASN A 39 8.58 11.56 14.27
C ASN A 39 8.08 10.72 15.45
N THR A 40 6.99 9.99 15.24
CA THR A 40 6.35 9.14 16.25
C THR A 40 6.64 7.66 16.05
N GLN A 41 7.36 7.28 14.98
CA GLN A 41 7.61 5.89 14.59
C GLN A 41 6.32 5.06 14.52
N THR A 42 5.24 5.68 14.05
CA THR A 42 3.90 5.10 14.05
C THR A 42 3.42 4.92 12.61
N ILE A 43 3.01 3.69 12.30
CA ILE A 43 2.23 3.37 11.11
C ILE A 43 0.75 3.51 11.49
N THR A 44 0.05 4.42 10.82
CA THR A 44 -1.41 4.48 10.84
C THR A 44 -1.93 3.61 9.72
N TRP A 45 -2.61 2.51 10.03
CA TRP A 45 -3.10 1.58 9.04
C TRP A 45 -4.63 1.59 8.98
N SER A 46 -5.18 1.93 7.83
CA SER A 46 -6.62 1.81 7.59
C SER A 46 -6.96 0.39 7.14
N SER A 47 -7.32 -0.49 8.08
CA SER A 47 -7.44 -1.93 7.81
C SER A 47 -8.57 -2.34 6.86
N ARG A 48 -9.45 -1.41 6.46
CA ARG A 48 -10.52 -1.64 5.49
C ARG A 48 -10.40 -0.77 4.23
N THR A 49 -9.30 -0.06 4.03
CA THR A 49 -9.15 0.83 2.86
C THR A 49 -8.16 0.26 1.87
N GLY A 50 -8.68 -0.15 0.70
CA GLY A 50 -7.88 -0.52 -0.46
C GLY A 50 -7.58 0.70 -1.34
N VAL A 51 -6.78 0.47 -2.38
CA VAL A 51 -6.45 1.49 -3.40
C VAL A 51 -6.75 0.94 -4.78
N LEU A 52 -7.63 1.60 -5.53
CA LEU A 52 -7.79 1.40 -6.97
C LEU A 52 -6.75 2.30 -7.65
N THR A 53 -5.75 1.70 -8.28
CA THR A 53 -4.67 2.45 -8.93
C THR A 53 -5.11 3.06 -10.25
N ASN A 54 -4.35 4.04 -10.74
CA ASN A 54 -4.57 4.61 -12.08
C ASN A 54 -4.28 3.62 -13.23
N ASN A 55 -3.64 2.49 -12.93
CA ASN A 55 -3.48 1.38 -13.87
C ASN A 55 -4.64 0.37 -13.78
N ALA A 56 -5.71 0.72 -13.06
CA ALA A 56 -6.90 -0.11 -12.85
C ALA A 56 -6.64 -1.45 -12.13
N PHE A 57 -5.64 -1.47 -11.24
CA PHE A 57 -5.43 -2.59 -10.31
C PHE A 57 -5.93 -2.25 -8.92
N GLU A 58 -6.43 -3.25 -8.22
CA GLU A 58 -6.90 -3.11 -6.86
C GLU A 58 -5.84 -3.63 -5.90
N LEU A 59 -5.43 -2.81 -4.94
CA LEU A 59 -4.52 -3.20 -3.87
C LEU A 59 -5.31 -3.35 -2.57
N SER A 60 -5.10 -4.47 -1.86
CA SER A 60 -5.74 -4.68 -0.56
C SER A 60 -5.14 -3.78 0.52
N PRO A 61 -5.86 -3.58 1.65
CA PRO A 61 -5.31 -2.87 2.80
C PRO A 61 -3.98 -3.48 3.30
N THR A 62 -3.76 -4.79 3.10
CA THR A 62 -2.51 -5.45 3.49
C THR A 62 -1.34 -5.07 2.58
N THR A 63 -1.54 -4.92 1.27
CA THR A 63 -0.50 -4.42 0.37
C THR A 63 -0.12 -2.98 0.73
N VAL A 64 -1.12 -2.14 1.02
CA VAL A 64 -0.93 -0.77 1.50
C VAL A 64 -0.21 -0.74 2.86
N LEU A 65 -0.52 -1.66 3.79
CA LEU A 65 0.25 -1.78 5.03
C LEU A 65 1.72 -2.08 4.77
N ASN A 66 2.01 -3.01 3.86
CA ASN A 66 3.39 -3.42 3.60
C ASN A 66 4.20 -2.30 2.93
N HIS A 67 3.54 -1.43 2.15
CA HIS A 67 4.10 -0.17 1.65
C HIS A 67 4.56 0.72 2.83
N GLU A 68 3.69 1.00 3.81
CA GLU A 68 4.07 1.83 4.97
C GLU A 68 5.15 1.19 5.85
N ILE A 69 5.14 -0.14 5.98
CA ILE A 69 6.19 -0.89 6.69
C ILE A 69 7.54 -0.70 5.98
N ASP A 70 7.59 -0.65 4.65
CA ASP A 70 8.83 -0.40 3.92
C ASP A 70 9.40 1.00 4.26
N HIS A 71 8.57 2.03 4.28
CA HIS A 71 9.02 3.36 4.74
C HIS A 71 9.60 3.30 6.17
N ALA A 72 8.95 2.58 7.08
CA ALA A 72 9.47 2.41 8.43
C ALA A 72 10.81 1.64 8.46
N VAL A 73 10.97 0.59 7.65
CA VAL A 73 12.22 -0.17 7.54
C VAL A 73 13.34 0.70 6.97
N GLN A 74 13.05 1.48 5.94
CA GLN A 74 14.02 2.37 5.32
C GLN A 74 14.43 3.50 6.28
N PHE A 75 13.49 4.00 7.09
CA PHE A 75 13.80 4.91 8.18
C PHE A 75 14.70 4.27 9.23
N ASP A 76 14.46 3.01 9.58
CA ASP A 76 15.22 2.32 10.61
C ASP A 76 16.67 2.08 10.18
N GLN A 77 16.84 1.60 8.96
CA GLN A 77 18.11 1.05 8.46
C GLN A 77 18.92 2.06 7.65
N ASN A 78 18.27 2.98 6.92
CA ASN A 78 18.89 3.87 5.95
C ASN A 78 18.35 5.31 6.03
N ARG A 79 18.11 5.82 7.24
CA ARG A 79 17.47 7.14 7.49
C ARG A 79 17.97 8.29 6.61
N GLN A 80 19.29 8.44 6.46
CA GLN A 80 19.85 9.54 5.67
C GLN A 80 19.47 9.46 4.20
N GLN A 81 19.47 8.24 3.64
CA GLN A 81 19.06 8.01 2.26
C GLN A 81 17.56 8.24 2.09
N GLN A 82 16.74 7.80 3.05
CA GLN A 82 15.31 8.07 3.04
C GLN A 82 15.01 9.58 3.01
N ILE A 83 15.65 10.36 3.89
CA ILE A 83 15.47 11.81 3.94
C ILE A 83 15.90 12.45 2.61
N LYS A 84 17.00 11.99 2.03
CA LYS A 84 17.47 12.47 0.72
C LYS A 84 16.45 12.18 -0.38
N ASP A 85 15.91 10.97 -0.43
CA ASP A 85 14.98 10.54 -1.47
C ASP A 85 13.59 11.17 -1.31
N ALA A 86 13.11 11.33 -0.07
CA ALA A 86 11.86 12.02 0.23
C ALA A 86 11.90 13.52 -0.14
N ASN A 87 13.08 14.14 -0.09
CA ASN A 87 13.28 15.54 -0.50
C ASN A 87 13.58 15.71 -2.00
N MET A 88 13.71 14.61 -2.75
CA MET A 88 13.99 14.65 -4.19
C MET A 88 12.70 14.39 -4.96
N GLN A 89 12.15 15.46 -5.55
CA GLN A 89 10.92 15.39 -6.33
C GLN A 89 11.04 14.39 -7.48
N ASP A 90 9.95 13.65 -7.69
CA ASP A 90 9.73 12.78 -8.84
C ASP A 90 8.34 13.12 -9.40
N GLU A 91 8.28 13.53 -10.68
CA GLU A 91 7.04 14.08 -11.26
C GLU A 91 5.87 13.09 -11.24
N ASN A 92 6.14 11.80 -11.33
CA ASN A 92 5.09 10.78 -11.35
C ASN A 92 4.75 10.28 -9.94
N TYR A 93 5.79 10.06 -9.12
CA TYR A 93 5.64 9.42 -7.82
C TYR A 93 5.63 10.42 -6.64
N GLY A 94 5.65 11.72 -6.90
CA GLY A 94 5.78 12.75 -5.88
C GLY A 94 7.22 12.94 -5.43
N ASN A 95 7.89 11.87 -4.98
CA ASN A 95 9.31 11.86 -4.63
C ASN A 95 9.97 10.50 -4.91
N LYS A 96 11.31 10.44 -4.77
CA LYS A 96 12.06 9.22 -5.04
C LYS A 96 11.85 8.10 -4.02
N GLU A 97 11.47 8.42 -2.80
CA GLU A 97 11.20 7.43 -1.76
C GLU A 97 9.87 6.69 -2.04
N GLU A 98 8.83 7.43 -2.41
CA GLU A 98 7.57 6.85 -2.91
C GLU A 98 7.81 5.96 -4.13
N ARG A 99 8.58 6.45 -5.12
CA ARG A 99 8.95 5.64 -6.30
C ARG A 99 9.62 4.33 -5.90
N ARG A 100 10.55 4.37 -4.93
CA ARG A 100 11.27 3.19 -4.44
C ARG A 100 10.30 2.16 -3.83
N VAL A 101 9.36 2.59 -3.01
CA VAL A 101 8.40 1.70 -2.36
C VAL A 101 7.39 1.15 -3.37
N ILE A 102 6.81 2.02 -4.21
CA ILE A 102 5.80 1.65 -5.22
C ILE A 102 6.37 0.63 -6.22
N THR A 103 7.53 0.93 -6.82
CA THR A 103 8.16 0.03 -7.81
C THR A 103 8.86 -1.18 -7.18
N GLY A 104 9.06 -1.15 -5.86
CA GLY A 104 9.70 -2.20 -5.07
C GLY A 104 8.69 -3.05 -4.32
N SER A 105 8.57 -2.82 -3.01
CA SER A 105 7.84 -3.70 -2.10
C SER A 105 6.34 -3.72 -2.33
N GLU A 106 5.70 -2.60 -2.69
CA GLU A 106 4.26 -2.58 -3.02
C GLU A 106 3.99 -3.54 -4.20
N GLN A 107 4.73 -3.36 -5.29
CA GLN A 107 4.60 -4.19 -6.48
C GLN A 107 4.96 -5.66 -6.23
N GLU A 108 6.03 -5.93 -5.47
CA GLU A 108 6.38 -7.31 -5.09
C GLU A 108 5.27 -7.96 -4.26
N THR A 109 4.70 -7.22 -3.31
CA THR A 109 3.61 -7.69 -2.45
C THR A 109 2.38 -8.02 -3.26
N ALA A 110 1.93 -7.09 -4.12
CA ALA A 110 0.78 -7.27 -4.99
C ALA A 110 0.94 -8.51 -5.90
N LYS A 111 2.13 -8.71 -6.50
CA LYS A 111 2.44 -9.90 -7.31
C LYS A 111 2.36 -11.20 -6.52
N LYS A 112 2.91 -11.21 -5.30
CA LYS A 112 2.95 -12.40 -4.44
C LYS A 112 1.58 -12.76 -3.89
N MET A 113 0.75 -11.75 -3.65
CA MET A 113 -0.62 -11.91 -3.18
C MET A 113 -1.62 -12.18 -4.31
N GLY A 114 -1.19 -12.05 -5.58
CA GLY A 114 -2.02 -12.32 -6.75
C GLY A 114 -2.99 -11.17 -7.09
N GLU A 115 -2.76 -9.98 -6.54
CA GLU A 115 -3.52 -8.77 -6.87
C GLU A 115 -3.20 -8.27 -8.28
N ILE A 116 -1.98 -8.53 -8.74
CA ILE A 116 -1.55 -8.29 -10.12
C ILE A 116 -0.75 -9.48 -10.67
N GLY A 117 -0.69 -9.58 -11.98
CA GLY A 117 0.12 -10.54 -12.73
C GLY A 117 1.63 -10.29 -12.63
N LYS A 118 2.42 -11.33 -12.92
CA LYS A 118 3.89 -11.30 -12.78
C LYS A 118 4.58 -10.22 -13.63
N THR A 119 4.02 -9.93 -14.81
CA THR A 119 4.53 -8.94 -15.78
C THR A 119 3.88 -7.58 -15.62
N GLU A 120 2.87 -7.45 -14.77
CA GLU A 120 2.13 -6.21 -14.54
C GLU A 120 2.85 -5.34 -13.49
N VAL A 121 2.43 -4.09 -13.40
CA VAL A 121 2.92 -3.10 -12.43
C VAL A 121 1.72 -2.47 -11.75
N THR A 122 1.79 -2.22 -10.44
CA THR A 122 0.64 -1.74 -9.66
C THR A 122 0.18 -0.38 -10.16
N ARG A 123 1.13 0.55 -10.33
CA ARG A 123 0.94 1.91 -10.81
C ARG A 123 2.26 2.51 -11.28
N THR A 124 2.17 3.51 -12.15
CA THR A 124 3.33 4.30 -12.60
C THR A 124 3.34 5.72 -12.04
N ASP A 125 2.52 5.98 -11.01
CA ASP A 125 2.40 7.23 -10.28
C ASP A 125 2.15 6.95 -8.78
N HIS A 126 2.05 8.00 -7.97
CA HIS A 126 1.72 7.94 -6.54
C HIS A 126 0.22 8.07 -6.23
N ALA A 127 -0.63 8.14 -7.25
CA ALA A 127 -2.05 8.39 -7.10
C ALA A 127 -2.84 7.07 -7.02
N GLY A 128 -4.13 7.22 -6.74
CA GLY A 128 -5.09 6.13 -6.63
C GLY A 128 -6.38 6.61 -5.95
N THR A 129 -7.45 5.85 -6.13
CA THR A 129 -8.74 6.10 -5.49
C THR A 129 -8.91 5.14 -4.32
N LEU A 130 -9.18 5.69 -3.13
CA LEU A 130 -9.47 4.89 -1.94
C LEU A 130 -10.86 4.26 -2.05
N TYR A 131 -11.00 3.01 -1.63
CA TYR A 131 -12.30 2.34 -1.53
C TYR A 131 -12.33 1.43 -0.29
N GLU A 132 -13.54 1.16 0.24
CA GLU A 132 -13.71 0.28 1.39
C GLU A 132 -13.79 -1.18 0.94
N THR A 133 -13.01 -2.04 1.58
CA THR A 133 -12.96 -3.49 1.36
C THR A 133 -13.76 -4.23 2.42
N VAL A 134 -14.22 -5.44 2.11
CA VAL A 134 -14.90 -6.31 3.10
C VAL A 134 -13.95 -6.78 4.22
N GLY A 135 -12.62 -6.66 4.02
CA GLY A 135 -11.63 -6.98 5.04
C GLY A 135 -10.18 -6.66 4.62
N PRO A 136 -9.22 -6.78 5.55
CA PRO A 136 -7.86 -6.29 5.36
C PRO A 136 -7.04 -7.04 4.30
N THR A 137 -7.44 -8.24 3.94
CA THR A 137 -6.64 -9.19 3.14
C THR A 137 -7.24 -9.47 1.77
N THR A 138 -8.17 -8.64 1.31
CA THR A 138 -8.92 -8.80 0.07
C THR A 138 -9.04 -7.47 -0.66
N THR A 139 -9.28 -7.53 -1.97
CA THR A 139 -9.62 -6.38 -2.82
C THR A 139 -11.12 -6.27 -3.05
N GLU A 140 -11.91 -7.22 -2.55
CA GLU A 140 -13.37 -7.20 -2.70
C GLU A 140 -13.96 -5.95 -2.02
N TRP A 141 -14.69 -5.18 -2.83
CA TRP A 141 -15.38 -3.96 -2.42
C TRP A 141 -16.49 -4.29 -1.43
N LYS A 142 -16.62 -3.50 -0.37
CA LYS A 142 -17.72 -3.65 0.59
C LYS A 142 -19.08 -3.34 -0.03
N ASP A 143 -19.14 -2.27 -0.80
CA ASP A 143 -20.33 -1.86 -1.55
C ASP A 143 -19.99 -1.95 -3.05
N PRO A 144 -20.45 -3.00 -3.76
CA PRO A 144 -20.08 -3.21 -5.15
C PRO A 144 -20.64 -2.10 -6.04
N ILE A 145 -19.85 -1.69 -7.05
CA ILE A 145 -20.33 -0.77 -8.09
C ILE A 145 -21.33 -1.52 -8.98
N ILE A 146 -22.61 -1.20 -8.85
CA ILE A 146 -23.68 -1.74 -9.70
C ILE A 146 -23.82 -0.82 -10.93
N ILE A 147 -23.36 -1.29 -12.09
CA ILE A 147 -23.60 -0.62 -13.38
C ILE A 147 -24.86 -1.23 -14.01
N ASN A 148 -25.97 -0.48 -13.97
CA ASN A 148 -27.16 -0.84 -14.74
C ASN A 148 -27.06 -0.21 -16.13
N PRO A 149 -27.02 -0.99 -17.22
CA PRO A 149 -27.08 -0.43 -18.55
C PRO A 149 -28.43 0.28 -18.74
N GLU A 150 -28.42 1.49 -19.31
CA GLU A 150 -29.65 2.15 -19.72
C GLU A 150 -30.39 1.24 -20.72
N GLU A 151 -31.64 0.90 -20.40
CA GLU A 151 -32.52 0.29 -21.39
C GLU A 151 -32.66 1.28 -22.54
N LYS A 152 -32.11 0.93 -23.72
CA LYS A 152 -32.43 1.68 -24.92
C LYS A 152 -33.92 1.52 -25.15
N ASP A 153 -34.67 2.61 -25.02
CA ASP A 153 -36.05 2.70 -25.49
C ASP A 153 -36.09 2.09 -26.89
N LYS A 154 -36.81 0.98 -27.04
CA LYS A 154 -37.07 0.38 -28.35
C LYS A 154 -37.91 1.41 -29.12
N GLN A 155 -37.27 2.11 -30.07
CA GLN A 155 -37.92 2.98 -31.05
C GLN A 155 -39.03 2.23 -31.79
#